data_AF-A0A7K5W0P0-F1
#
_entry.id   AF-A0A7K5W0P0-F1
#
_cell.length_a   1.000
_cell.length_b   1.000
_cell.length_c   1.000
_cell.angle_alpha   90.00
_cell.angle_beta   90.00
_cell.angle_gamma   90.00
#
_symmetry.space_group_name_H-M   'P 1'
#
loop_
_entity.id
_entity.type
_entity.pdbx_description
1 polymer ?
#
loop_
_entity_poly.entity_id
_entity_poly.type
_entity_poly.pdbx_seq_one_letter_code
_entity_poly.pdbx_strand_id
1 'polypeptide(L)'
;IEGAGFEIATEKIQHTCPWTYLGLCIGEWTIVPQQLTIKDNPMTLTDLHQLCGSINWVRTLLGIMAEDLVPLFSLLRGSDDLGSPRIITPEAQEVIQKVSEGLSTRQAHRADPALPFQFVILDKSPKFHGLIFHGCSNHTTTQTNTTPQELMAQFIIKARARLKTLAGCEFTCIYLPVKLNSLKLLLQTNEHLQFALDSCSGQISTHLPKHKLFNACFNLVPNS
;
A
#
# COMPACT_ATOMS: atom_id res chain seq x y z
N ILE A 1 22.59 -8.24 -23.72
CA ILE A 1 21.21 -8.33 -24.28
C ILE A 1 21.33 -8.71 -25.76
N GLU A 2 21.99 -7.91 -26.57
CA GLU A 2 22.27 -8.23 -27.99
C GLU A 2 23.14 -9.50 -28.16
N GLY A 3 24.20 -9.64 -27.35
CA GLY A 3 25.03 -10.87 -27.34
C GLY A 3 24.31 -12.15 -26.86
N ALA A 4 23.08 -12.04 -26.36
CA ALA A 4 22.22 -13.16 -25.98
C ALA A 4 21.08 -13.40 -27.00
N GLY A 5 21.10 -12.71 -28.15
CA GLY A 5 20.09 -12.85 -29.21
C GLY A 5 18.82 -12.04 -29.00
N PHE A 6 18.77 -11.13 -28.00
CA PHE A 6 17.64 -10.22 -27.82
C PHE A 6 17.89 -8.91 -28.57
N GLU A 7 16.94 -8.53 -29.43
CA GLU A 7 16.94 -7.27 -30.15
C GLU A 7 15.90 -6.32 -29.54
N ILE A 8 16.30 -5.06 -29.30
CA ILE A 8 15.39 -4.03 -28.80
C ILE A 8 14.81 -3.29 -30.00
N ALA A 9 13.49 -3.41 -30.15
CA ALA A 9 12.72 -2.62 -31.11
C ALA A 9 12.89 -1.12 -30.83
N THR A 10 13.61 -0.42 -31.71
CA THR A 10 13.95 1.01 -31.54
C THR A 10 12.72 1.91 -31.37
N GLU A 11 11.60 1.55 -32.00
CA GLU A 11 10.32 2.25 -31.92
C GLU A 11 9.62 2.11 -30.57
N LYS A 12 10.04 1.13 -29.73
CA LYS A 12 9.50 0.92 -28.38
C LYS A 12 10.37 1.59 -27.30
N ILE A 13 11.48 2.21 -27.67
CA ILE A 13 12.37 2.90 -26.73
C ILE A 13 11.75 4.24 -26.36
N GLN A 14 11.57 4.47 -25.06
CA GLN A 14 11.03 5.72 -24.52
C GLN A 14 12.18 6.57 -23.98
N HIS A 15 12.58 7.61 -24.72
CA HIS A 15 13.75 8.42 -24.38
C HIS A 15 13.46 9.58 -23.42
N THR A 16 12.25 10.12 -23.44
CA THR A 16 11.88 11.33 -22.70
C THR A 16 10.59 11.12 -21.91
N CYS A 17 10.46 11.85 -20.80
CA CYS A 17 9.23 11.91 -20.01
C CYS A 17 8.04 12.43 -20.86
N PRO A 18 6.82 11.90 -20.68
CA PRO A 18 6.44 10.86 -19.72
C PRO A 18 6.73 9.43 -20.22
N TRP A 19 7.14 8.55 -19.31
CA TRP A 19 7.37 7.13 -19.60
C TRP A 19 6.14 6.30 -19.28
N THR A 20 5.91 5.26 -20.07
CA THR A 20 4.89 4.24 -19.81
C THR A 20 5.57 2.97 -19.32
N TYR A 21 5.11 2.45 -18.18
CA TYR A 21 5.62 1.20 -17.64
C TYR A 21 4.54 0.46 -16.85
N LEU A 22 4.31 -0.80 -17.23
CA LEU A 22 3.31 -1.67 -16.62
C LEU A 22 1.89 -1.09 -16.55
N GLY A 23 1.53 -0.13 -17.40
CA GLY A 23 0.23 0.55 -17.37
C GLY A 23 0.21 1.86 -16.54
N LEU A 24 1.36 2.31 -16.02
CA LEU A 24 1.51 3.63 -15.37
C LEU A 24 2.11 4.63 -16.34
N CYS A 25 1.64 5.87 -16.26
CA CYS A 25 2.30 7.04 -16.81
C CYS A 25 3.19 7.65 -15.73
N ILE A 26 4.49 7.61 -15.96
CA ILE A 26 5.54 8.02 -15.05
C ILE A 26 6.07 9.36 -15.56
N GLY A 27 5.77 10.43 -14.82
CA GLY A 27 6.34 11.75 -15.02
C GLY A 27 7.70 11.92 -14.32
N GLU A 28 8.16 13.16 -14.31
CA GLU A 28 9.36 13.55 -13.54
C GLU A 28 9.15 13.30 -12.04
N TRP A 29 8.04 13.77 -11.49
CA TRP A 29 7.73 13.68 -10.05
C TRP A 29 6.45 12.91 -9.72
N THR A 30 5.53 12.81 -10.67
CA THR A 30 4.21 12.19 -10.50
C THR A 30 4.14 10.85 -11.21
N ILE A 31 3.36 9.94 -10.65
CA ILE A 31 3.05 8.65 -11.24
C ILE A 31 1.54 8.52 -11.20
N VAL A 32 0.92 8.38 -12.37
CA VAL A 32 -0.53 8.24 -12.51
C VAL A 32 -0.85 6.95 -13.26
N PRO A 33 -2.02 6.34 -13.03
CA PRO A 33 -2.52 5.30 -13.92
C PRO A 33 -2.52 5.84 -15.36
N GLN A 34 -2.07 5.04 -16.32
CA GLN A 34 -2.43 5.28 -17.71
C GLN A 34 -3.96 5.26 -17.79
N GLN A 35 -4.57 6.05 -18.69
CA GLN A 35 -6.02 6.14 -18.86
C GLN A 35 -6.65 4.74 -18.96
N LEU A 36 -7.04 4.21 -17.80
CA LEU A 36 -7.61 2.89 -17.68
C LEU A 36 -9.10 3.14 -17.80
N THR A 37 -9.64 2.89 -18.99
CA THR A 37 -11.08 2.94 -19.20
C THR A 37 -11.68 1.74 -18.48
N ILE A 38 -12.14 1.98 -17.25
CA ILE A 38 -12.96 1.01 -16.54
C ILE A 38 -14.23 0.80 -17.35
N LYS A 39 -14.53 -0.45 -17.69
CA LYS A 39 -15.79 -0.80 -18.33
C LYS A 39 -16.87 -0.72 -17.26
N ASP A 40 -17.64 0.36 -17.27
CA ASP A 40 -18.66 0.65 -16.24
C ASP A 40 -19.86 -0.30 -16.25
N ASN A 41 -19.95 -1.19 -17.23
CA ASN A 41 -21.08 -2.10 -17.41
C ASN A 41 -20.62 -3.45 -18.00
N PRO A 42 -19.90 -4.28 -17.23
CA PRO A 42 -19.48 -5.60 -17.67
C PRO A 42 -20.68 -6.55 -17.75
N MET A 43 -20.91 -7.15 -18.93
CA MET A 43 -22.10 -7.98 -19.19
C MET A 43 -21.81 -9.48 -19.05
N THR A 44 -20.55 -9.87 -19.20
CA THR A 44 -20.12 -11.27 -19.23
C THR A 44 -19.09 -11.55 -18.15
N LEU A 45 -18.88 -12.82 -17.83
CA LEU A 45 -17.79 -13.23 -16.94
C LEU A 45 -16.41 -12.76 -17.46
N THR A 46 -16.20 -12.77 -18.78
CA THR A 46 -14.97 -12.24 -19.40
C THR A 46 -14.76 -10.77 -19.08
N ASP A 47 -15.81 -9.95 -19.25
CA ASP A 47 -15.74 -8.53 -18.93
C ASP A 47 -15.41 -8.30 -17.46
N LEU A 48 -16.03 -9.09 -16.59
CA LEU A 48 -15.83 -9.01 -15.15
C LEU A 48 -14.39 -9.41 -14.75
N HIS A 49 -13.81 -10.43 -15.38
CA HIS A 49 -12.41 -10.81 -15.19
C HIS A 49 -11.45 -9.70 -15.59
N GLN A 50 -11.64 -9.10 -16.77
CA GLN A 50 -10.80 -7.99 -17.23
C GLN A 50 -10.88 -6.78 -16.29
N LEU A 51 -12.10 -6.46 -15.84
CA LEU A 51 -12.35 -5.41 -14.88
C LEU A 51 -11.65 -5.68 -13.54
N CYS A 52 -11.84 -6.88 -12.96
CA CYS A 52 -11.23 -7.26 -11.69
C CYS A 52 -9.69 -7.28 -11.77
N GLY A 53 -9.13 -7.74 -12.89
CA GLY A 53 -7.69 -7.69 -13.14
C GLY A 53 -7.17 -6.25 -13.14
N SER A 54 -7.87 -5.37 -13.85
CA SER A 54 -7.52 -3.95 -13.93
C SER A 54 -7.61 -3.25 -12.57
N ILE A 55 -8.68 -3.50 -11.80
CA ILE A 55 -8.87 -2.94 -10.46
C ILE A 55 -7.79 -3.45 -9.50
N ASN A 56 -7.49 -4.75 -9.52
CA ASN A 56 -6.44 -5.32 -8.67
C ASN A 56 -5.08 -4.71 -8.95
N TRP A 57 -4.81 -4.35 -10.20
CA TRP A 57 -3.56 -3.69 -10.60
C TRP A 57 -3.44 -2.27 -10.03
N VAL A 58 -4.51 -1.46 -10.04
CA VAL A 58 -4.49 -0.08 -9.49
C VAL A 58 -4.80 0.01 -7.99
N ARG A 59 -5.29 -1.06 -7.37
CA ARG A 59 -5.83 -1.05 -6.00
C ARG A 59 -4.90 -0.37 -4.98
N THR A 60 -3.62 -0.71 -5.00
CA THR A 60 -2.64 -0.18 -4.04
C THR A 60 -2.41 1.32 -4.21
N LEU A 61 -2.43 1.81 -5.45
CA LEU A 61 -2.29 3.24 -5.74
C LEU A 61 -3.55 4.01 -5.30
N LEU A 62 -4.72 3.39 -5.49
CA LEU A 62 -6.00 3.98 -5.12
C LEU A 62 -6.36 3.85 -3.65
N GLY A 63 -5.52 3.20 -2.83
CA GLY A 63 -5.79 2.96 -1.41
C GLY A 63 -7.15 2.34 -1.14
N ILE A 64 -7.64 1.50 -2.05
CA ILE A 64 -8.92 0.77 -1.92
C ILE A 64 -8.65 -0.51 -1.13
N MET A 65 -9.44 -0.78 -0.11
CA MET A 65 -9.25 -1.96 0.73
C MET A 65 -9.81 -3.21 0.06
N ALA A 66 -9.31 -4.37 0.44
CA ALA A 66 -9.84 -5.63 -0.08
C ALA A 66 -11.32 -5.82 0.27
N GLU A 67 -11.74 -5.31 1.43
CA GLU A 67 -13.11 -5.31 1.95
C GLU A 67 -14.07 -4.52 1.05
N ASP A 68 -13.63 -3.36 0.54
CA ASP A 68 -14.39 -2.54 -0.40
C ASP A 68 -14.70 -3.30 -1.70
N LEU A 69 -13.83 -4.22 -2.12
CA LEU A 69 -13.97 -4.95 -3.39
C LEU A 69 -14.80 -6.24 -3.28
N VAL A 70 -15.21 -6.64 -2.08
CA VAL A 70 -15.95 -7.89 -1.84
C VAL A 70 -17.24 -7.98 -2.66
N PRO A 71 -18.08 -6.92 -2.79
CA PRO A 71 -19.29 -6.98 -3.60
C PRO A 71 -18.98 -7.30 -5.06
N LEU A 72 -17.91 -6.71 -5.61
CA LEU A 72 -17.49 -6.93 -6.99
C LEU A 72 -16.95 -8.35 -7.21
N PHE A 73 -16.07 -8.85 -6.33
CA PHE A 73 -15.50 -10.19 -6.47
C PHE A 73 -16.52 -11.31 -6.25
N SER A 74 -17.59 -11.04 -5.51
CA SER A 74 -18.67 -12.01 -5.33
C SER A 74 -19.37 -12.35 -6.63
N LEU A 75 -19.37 -11.44 -7.62
CA LEU A 75 -19.95 -11.66 -8.95
C LEU A 75 -19.15 -12.62 -9.84
N LEU A 76 -17.89 -12.90 -9.48
CA LEU A 76 -17.07 -13.89 -10.19
C LEU A 76 -17.55 -15.33 -9.93
N ARG A 77 -18.30 -15.55 -8.86
CA ARG A 77 -18.84 -16.88 -8.50
C ARG A 77 -19.94 -17.29 -9.46
N GLY A 78 -20.12 -18.60 -9.66
CA GLY A 78 -21.17 -19.16 -10.51
C GLY A 78 -20.59 -20.05 -11.61
N SER A 79 -21.18 -19.99 -12.81
CA SER A 79 -20.70 -20.73 -13.97
C SER A 79 -19.31 -20.27 -14.41
N ASP A 80 -18.41 -21.22 -14.67
CA ASP A 80 -17.05 -20.95 -15.19
C ASP A 80 -17.03 -20.57 -16.68
N ASP A 81 -18.19 -20.60 -17.35
CA ASP A 81 -18.29 -20.19 -18.76
C ASP A 81 -18.01 -18.69 -18.94
N LEU A 82 -17.00 -18.37 -19.74
CA LEU A 82 -16.52 -17.02 -20.01
C LEU A 82 -17.59 -16.13 -20.68
N GLY A 83 -18.49 -16.72 -21.46
CA GLY A 83 -19.60 -16.03 -22.12
C GLY A 83 -20.83 -15.86 -21.23
N SER A 84 -20.85 -16.47 -20.04
CA SER A 84 -22.03 -16.46 -19.20
C SER A 84 -22.37 -15.04 -18.73
N PRO A 85 -23.66 -14.64 -18.81
CA PRO A 85 -24.06 -13.31 -18.42
C PRO A 85 -23.85 -13.09 -16.93
N ARG A 86 -23.53 -11.86 -16.55
CA ARG A 86 -23.41 -11.41 -15.16
C ARG A 86 -24.29 -10.18 -14.97
N ILE A 87 -25.05 -10.18 -13.89
CA ILE A 87 -25.89 -9.06 -13.50
C ILE A 87 -25.12 -8.28 -12.45
N ILE A 88 -24.83 -7.02 -12.74
CA ILE A 88 -24.18 -6.12 -11.79
C ILE A 88 -25.17 -5.73 -10.72
N THR A 89 -24.81 -5.97 -9.47
CA THR A 89 -25.61 -5.51 -8.33
C THR A 89 -25.33 -4.03 -8.04
N PRO A 90 -26.26 -3.31 -7.41
CA PRO A 90 -26.05 -1.90 -7.04
C PRO A 90 -24.78 -1.69 -6.21
N GLU A 91 -24.45 -2.61 -5.31
CA GLU A 91 -23.26 -2.54 -4.46
C GLU A 91 -21.98 -2.67 -5.28
N ALA A 92 -21.95 -3.59 -6.26
CA ALA A 92 -20.80 -3.71 -7.16
C ALA A 92 -20.64 -2.47 -8.06
N GLN A 93 -21.75 -1.84 -8.47
CA GLN A 93 -21.72 -0.59 -9.23
C GLN A 93 -21.10 0.55 -8.41
N GLU A 94 -21.44 0.67 -7.13
CA GLU A 94 -20.86 1.67 -6.23
C GLU A 94 -19.33 1.50 -6.10
N VAL A 95 -18.86 0.25 -6.02
CA VAL A 95 -17.43 -0.05 -6.01
C VAL A 95 -16.74 0.40 -7.30
N ILE A 96 -17.34 0.11 -8.46
CA ILE A 96 -16.82 0.53 -9.77
C ILE A 96 -16.72 2.07 -9.84
N GLN A 97 -17.76 2.77 -9.39
CA GLN A 97 -17.80 4.23 -9.31
C GLN A 97 -16.66 4.78 -8.43
N LYS A 98 -16.49 4.22 -7.22
CA LYS A 98 -15.43 4.59 -6.26
C LYS A 98 -14.04 4.40 -6.85
N VAL A 99 -13.81 3.31 -7.60
CA VAL A 99 -12.54 3.10 -8.30
C VAL A 99 -12.33 4.16 -9.39
N SER A 100 -13.35 4.43 -10.20
CA SER A 100 -13.29 5.41 -11.30
C SER A 100 -12.98 6.83 -10.79
N GLU A 101 -13.62 7.23 -9.69
CA GLU A 101 -13.32 8.49 -9.00
C GLU A 101 -11.87 8.50 -8.46
N GLY A 102 -11.43 7.40 -7.85
CA GLY A 102 -10.06 7.23 -7.38
C GLY A 102 -9.04 7.38 -8.50
N LEU A 103 -9.27 6.76 -9.67
CA LEU A 103 -8.41 6.88 -10.86
C LEU A 103 -8.28 8.32 -11.36
N SER A 104 -9.37 9.08 -11.28
CA SER A 104 -9.42 10.46 -11.77
C SER A 104 -8.76 11.46 -10.81
N THR A 105 -8.73 11.14 -9.51
CA THR A 105 -8.33 12.08 -8.46
C THR A 105 -6.97 11.77 -7.83
N ARG A 106 -6.49 10.51 -7.89
CA ARG A 106 -5.29 10.09 -7.19
C ARG A 106 -4.06 10.03 -8.09
N GLN A 107 -2.93 10.46 -7.52
CA GLN A 107 -1.61 10.33 -8.08
C GLN A 107 -0.63 9.89 -7.00
N ALA A 108 0.42 9.18 -7.39
CA ALA A 108 1.58 8.95 -6.54
C ALA A 108 2.69 9.95 -6.88
N HIS A 109 3.58 10.14 -5.91
CA HIS A 109 4.79 10.93 -6.08
C HIS A 109 6.02 10.05 -5.91
N ARG A 110 7.10 10.41 -6.60
CA ARG A 110 8.40 9.78 -6.36
C ARG A 110 8.89 10.09 -4.95
N ALA A 111 9.59 9.12 -4.37
CA ALA A 111 10.33 9.35 -3.14
C ALA A 111 11.45 10.35 -3.40
N ASP A 112 11.57 11.36 -2.52
CA ASP A 112 12.72 12.26 -2.50
C ASP A 112 13.90 11.55 -1.82
N PRO A 113 15.01 11.28 -2.54
CA PRO A 113 16.17 10.60 -1.97
C PRO A 113 16.85 11.37 -0.84
N ALA A 114 16.63 12.69 -0.75
CA ALA A 114 17.19 13.52 0.32
C ALA A 114 16.40 13.40 1.63
N LEU A 115 15.18 12.86 1.59
CA LEU A 115 14.33 12.71 2.77
C LEU A 115 14.44 11.31 3.38
N PRO A 116 14.53 11.20 4.72
CA PRO A 116 14.63 9.92 5.37
C PRO A 116 13.29 9.19 5.44
N PHE A 117 13.33 7.86 5.36
CA PHE A 117 12.19 7.01 5.68
C PHE A 117 12.06 6.80 7.19
N GLN A 118 10.84 6.89 7.67
CA GLN A 118 10.46 6.68 9.07
C GLN A 118 9.29 5.70 9.14
N PHE A 119 9.18 5.02 10.27
CA PHE A 119 8.11 4.06 10.52
C PHE A 119 7.42 4.36 11.84
N VAL A 120 6.08 4.40 11.84
CA VAL A 120 5.30 4.55 13.06
C VAL A 120 4.29 3.43 13.19
N ILE A 121 4.22 2.84 14.39
CA ILE A 121 3.12 1.96 14.77
C ILE A 121 2.09 2.81 15.50
N LEU A 122 0.91 2.91 14.91
CA LEU A 122 -0.25 3.64 15.39
C LEU A 122 -1.23 2.70 16.12
N ASP A 123 -2.12 3.32 16.88
CA ASP A 123 -3.17 2.69 17.68
C ASP A 123 -2.69 1.85 18.87
N LYS A 124 -3.65 1.15 19.48
CA LYS A 124 -3.45 0.30 20.66
C LYS A 124 -3.98 -1.09 20.35
N SER A 125 -3.34 -2.09 20.96
CA SER A 125 -3.77 -3.49 20.92
C SER A 125 -5.28 -3.65 21.13
N PRO A 126 -5.96 -4.54 20.37
CA PRO A 126 -5.38 -5.56 19.48
C PRO A 126 -5.19 -5.10 18.02
N LYS A 127 -5.48 -3.84 17.68
CA LYS A 127 -5.40 -3.32 16.31
C LYS A 127 -4.24 -2.34 16.21
N PHE A 128 -3.10 -2.80 15.72
CA PHE A 128 -1.99 -1.92 15.36
C PHE A 128 -2.03 -1.61 13.86
N HIS A 129 -1.64 -0.39 13.51
CA HIS A 129 -1.43 0.02 12.13
C HIS A 129 0.01 0.48 11.95
N GLY A 130 0.71 -0.06 10.96
CA GLY A 130 2.07 0.36 10.62
C GLY A 130 2.03 1.38 9.49
N LEU A 131 2.67 2.53 9.65
CA LEU A 131 2.79 3.55 8.62
C LEU A 131 4.26 3.79 8.27
N ILE A 132 4.64 3.52 7.02
CA ILE A 132 5.90 3.96 6.44
C ILE A 132 5.66 5.32 5.78
N PHE A 133 6.51 6.28 6.10
CA PHE A 133 6.44 7.61 5.51
C PHE A 133 7.83 8.17 5.25
N HIS A 134 7.95 8.98 4.19
CA HIS A 134 9.11 9.81 3.91
C HIS A 134 8.58 11.23 3.68
N GLY A 135 8.92 12.18 4.55
CA GLY A 135 8.21 13.46 4.59
C GLY A 135 6.69 13.29 4.79
N CYS A 136 5.86 14.12 4.13
CA CYS A 136 4.40 14.10 4.23
C CYS A 136 3.76 13.12 3.21
N SER A 137 3.94 11.80 3.34
CA SER A 137 3.20 10.82 2.53
C SER A 137 3.03 9.47 3.24
N ASN A 138 1.85 8.86 3.09
CA ASN A 138 1.33 7.78 3.92
C ASN A 138 1.30 6.43 3.18
N HIS A 139 1.86 5.37 3.76
CA HIS A 139 1.53 3.98 3.42
C HIS A 139 1.22 3.16 4.66
N THR A 140 -0.04 2.73 4.83
CA THR A 140 -0.50 1.92 5.97
C THR A 140 -0.45 0.42 5.67
N THR A 141 -0.21 -0.38 6.70
CA THR A 141 -0.42 -1.83 6.68
C THR A 141 -1.13 -2.24 7.97
N THR A 142 -2.10 -3.15 7.88
CA THR A 142 -2.93 -3.63 9.00
C THR A 142 -2.70 -5.13 9.21
N GLN A 143 -2.69 -5.59 10.46
CA GLN A 143 -2.72 -7.01 10.83
C GLN A 143 -3.45 -7.20 12.16
N THR A 144 -4.14 -8.35 12.30
CA THR A 144 -4.87 -8.75 13.49
C THR A 144 -4.42 -10.13 13.98
N ASN A 145 -4.23 -10.25 15.30
CA ASN A 145 -4.10 -11.47 16.14
C ASN A 145 -2.67 -11.95 16.50
N THR A 146 -2.13 -11.50 17.65
CA THR A 146 -1.20 -12.17 18.62
C THR A 146 -1.06 -11.23 19.85
N THR A 147 -0.22 -11.52 20.86
CA THR A 147 0.05 -10.62 22.00
C THR A 147 0.58 -9.25 21.51
N PRO A 148 0.34 -8.15 22.24
CA PRO A 148 0.60 -6.79 21.75
C PRO A 148 2.05 -6.54 21.30
N GLN A 149 3.02 -7.09 22.03
CA GLN A 149 4.44 -6.85 21.81
C GLN A 149 5.01 -7.71 20.68
N GLU A 150 4.55 -8.95 20.55
CA GLU A 150 4.89 -9.82 19.42
C GLU A 150 4.35 -9.23 18.10
N LEU A 151 3.15 -8.65 18.12
CA LEU A 151 2.62 -7.91 16.98
C LEU A 151 3.53 -6.74 16.62
N MET A 152 3.92 -5.90 17.59
CA MET A 152 4.84 -4.79 17.33
C MET A 152 6.16 -5.27 16.69
N ALA A 153 6.74 -6.35 17.20
CA ALA A 153 7.94 -6.97 16.63
C ALA A 153 7.72 -7.43 15.18
N GLN A 154 6.61 -8.11 14.90
CA GLN A 154 6.26 -8.52 13.52
C GLN A 154 6.07 -7.33 12.59
N PHE A 155 5.44 -6.25 13.05
CA PHE A 155 5.27 -5.02 12.29
C PHE A 155 6.62 -4.41 11.91
N ILE A 156 7.55 -4.33 12.87
CA ILE A 156 8.90 -3.81 12.64
C ILE A 156 9.64 -4.68 11.61
N ILE A 157 9.65 -6.00 11.78
CA ILE A 157 10.32 -6.93 10.86
C ILE A 157 9.76 -6.79 9.44
N LYS A 158 8.42 -6.79 9.30
CA LYS A 158 7.74 -6.66 8.01
C LYS A 158 8.00 -5.29 7.37
N ALA A 159 7.96 -4.22 8.15
CA ALA A 159 8.22 -2.87 7.66
C ALA A 159 9.67 -2.70 7.19
N ARG A 160 10.65 -3.22 7.95
CA ARG A 160 12.07 -3.17 7.57
C ARG A 160 12.33 -3.97 6.30
N ALA A 161 11.83 -5.20 6.22
CA ALA A 161 11.93 -6.03 5.01
C ALA A 161 11.27 -5.34 3.79
N ARG A 162 10.12 -4.71 4.01
CA ARG A 162 9.41 -3.96 2.96
C ARG A 162 10.22 -2.75 2.50
N LEU A 163 10.74 -1.93 3.41
CA LEU A 163 11.56 -0.77 3.05
C LEU A 163 12.83 -1.21 2.32
N LYS A 164 13.50 -2.27 2.79
CA LYS A 164 14.69 -2.80 2.13
C LYS A 164 14.41 -3.24 0.70
N THR A 165 13.26 -3.87 0.47
CA THR A 165 12.80 -4.28 -0.87
C THR A 165 12.48 -3.09 -1.77
N LEU A 166 11.87 -2.03 -1.22
CA LEU A 166 11.42 -0.87 -1.98
C LEU A 166 12.52 0.17 -2.26
N ALA A 167 13.39 0.43 -1.28
CA ALA A 167 14.34 1.55 -1.30
C ALA A 167 15.79 1.14 -0.99
N GLY A 168 16.06 -0.12 -0.63
CA GLY A 168 17.41 -0.60 -0.33
C GLY A 168 18.04 -0.03 0.95
N CYS A 169 17.32 0.83 1.68
CA CYS A 169 17.79 1.52 2.88
C CYS A 169 17.10 0.99 4.17
N GLU A 170 17.43 1.61 5.31
CA GLU A 170 16.79 1.36 6.60
C GLU A 170 16.09 2.62 7.14
N PHE A 171 15.20 2.43 8.12
CA PHE A 171 14.52 3.56 8.77
C PHE A 171 15.51 4.40 9.59
N THR A 172 15.38 5.73 9.53
CA THR A 172 16.12 6.61 10.44
C THR A 172 15.47 6.72 11.81
N CYS A 173 14.17 6.44 11.90
CA CYS A 173 13.42 6.43 13.16
C CYS A 173 12.25 5.44 13.11
N ILE A 174 12.09 4.68 14.19
CA ILE A 174 10.94 3.81 14.45
C ILE A 174 10.19 4.33 15.69
N TYR A 175 8.91 4.66 15.51
CA TYR A 175 8.03 5.18 16.55
C TYR A 175 7.15 4.06 17.12
N LEU A 176 7.29 3.80 18.41
CA LEU A 176 6.57 2.73 19.12
C LEU A 176 5.47 3.31 20.03
N PRO A 177 4.26 2.72 20.05
CA PRO A 177 3.12 3.17 20.86
C PRO A 177 3.24 2.70 22.31
N VAL A 178 4.40 2.93 22.94
CA VAL A 178 4.69 2.54 24.33
C VAL A 178 5.04 3.75 25.17
N LYS A 179 4.77 3.69 26.47
CA LYS A 179 5.19 4.75 27.40
C LYS A 179 6.71 4.75 27.52
N LEU A 180 7.31 5.94 27.59
CA LEU A 180 8.77 6.12 27.70
C LEU A 180 9.36 5.30 28.86
N ASN A 181 8.70 5.32 30.03
CA ASN A 181 9.16 4.61 31.24
C ASN A 181 9.13 3.09 31.09
N SER A 182 8.28 2.56 30.18
CA SER A 182 8.15 1.14 29.92
C SER A 182 9.07 0.66 28.80
N LEU A 183 9.56 1.56 27.93
CA LEU A 183 10.37 1.17 26.77
C LEU A 183 11.65 0.43 27.17
N LYS A 184 12.41 0.96 28.15
CA LYS A 184 13.65 0.30 28.61
C LYS A 184 13.38 -1.10 29.15
N LEU A 185 12.34 -1.25 29.96
CA LEU A 185 11.95 -2.54 30.52
C LEU A 185 11.50 -3.52 29.42
N LEU A 186 10.73 -3.04 28.44
CA LEU A 186 10.29 -3.85 27.30
C LEU A 186 11.46 -4.32 26.44
N LEU A 187 12.43 -3.45 26.18
CA LEU A 187 13.64 -3.83 25.43
C LEU A 187 14.51 -4.83 26.18
N GLN A 188 14.42 -4.92 27.51
CA GLN A 188 15.15 -5.91 28.30
C GLN A 188 14.39 -7.24 28.45
N THR A 189 13.06 -7.18 28.52
CA THR A 189 12.23 -8.35 28.85
C THR A 189 11.62 -9.04 27.64
N ASN A 190 11.50 -8.37 26.49
CA ASN A 190 10.84 -8.90 25.31
C ASN A 190 11.86 -9.27 24.22
N GLU A 191 12.17 -10.56 24.10
CA GLU A 191 13.10 -11.08 23.09
C GLU A 191 12.64 -10.79 21.66
N HIS A 192 11.34 -10.93 21.37
CA HIS A 192 10.82 -10.66 20.02
C HIS A 192 11.09 -9.23 19.56
N LEU A 193 10.91 -8.26 20.46
CA LEU A 193 11.18 -6.86 20.17
C LEU A 193 12.68 -6.59 20.04
N GLN A 194 13.51 -7.27 20.84
CA GLN A 194 14.98 -7.21 20.70
C GLN A 194 15.40 -7.72 19.32
N PHE A 195 14.95 -8.89 18.90
CA PHE A 195 15.24 -9.44 17.57
C PHE A 195 14.74 -8.52 16.45
N ALA A 196 13.55 -7.96 16.58
CA ALA A 196 12.98 -7.07 15.56
C ALA A 196 13.78 -5.76 15.39
N LEU A 197 14.36 -5.25 16.47
CA LEU A 197 15.15 -4.02 16.51
C LEU A 197 16.65 -4.26 16.41
N ASP A 198 17.10 -5.52 16.41
CA ASP A 198 18.51 -5.84 16.29
C ASP A 198 19.08 -5.28 14.99
N SER A 199 20.31 -4.77 15.09
CA SER A 199 21.03 -4.16 13.98
C SER A 199 20.29 -2.99 13.31
N CYS A 200 19.30 -2.39 13.96
CA CYS A 200 18.64 -1.18 13.49
C CYS A 200 19.59 0.02 13.67
N SER A 201 19.96 0.69 12.57
CA SER A 201 20.80 1.89 12.60
C SER A 201 20.02 3.16 12.98
N GLY A 202 18.69 3.09 12.97
CA GLY A 202 17.79 4.20 13.26
C GLY A 202 17.53 4.42 14.75
N GLN A 203 16.97 5.58 15.07
CA GLN A 203 16.51 5.89 16.42
C GLN A 203 15.20 5.16 16.75
N ILE A 204 15.01 4.82 18.03
CA ILE A 204 13.75 4.30 18.55
C ILE A 204 13.13 5.39 19.41
N SER A 205 11.92 5.81 19.08
CA SER A 205 11.20 6.88 19.79
C SER A 205 9.83 6.41 20.25
N THR A 206 9.39 6.89 21.41
CA THR A 206 8.00 6.77 21.87
C THR A 206 7.18 8.03 21.59
N HIS A 207 7.84 9.11 21.17
CA HIS A 207 7.20 10.38 20.88
C HIS A 207 6.87 10.44 19.40
N LEU A 208 5.59 10.50 19.07
CA LEU A 208 5.11 10.62 17.68
C LEU A 208 5.76 11.83 16.97
N PRO A 209 5.92 11.77 15.64
CA PRO A 209 6.45 12.89 14.87
C PRO A 209 5.62 14.16 15.09
N LYS A 210 6.30 15.31 15.12
CA LYS A 210 5.65 16.64 15.20
C LYS A 210 5.01 16.97 13.85
N HIS A 211 3.88 16.35 13.54
CA HIS A 211 3.11 16.63 12.34
C HIS A 211 1.61 16.64 12.64
N LYS A 212 0.86 17.50 11.95
CA LYS A 212 -0.60 17.66 12.18
C LYS A 212 -1.36 16.35 12.02
N LEU A 213 -0.89 15.47 11.12
CA LEU A 213 -1.48 14.15 10.89
C LEU A 213 -1.53 13.31 12.17
N PHE A 214 -0.52 13.36 13.03
CA PHE A 214 -0.45 12.52 14.24
C PHE A 214 -1.09 13.18 15.48
N ASN A 215 -1.52 14.45 15.38
CA ASN A 215 -2.11 15.21 16.48
C ASN A 215 -3.64 15.32 16.40
N ALA A 216 -4.23 15.10 15.22
CA ALA A 216 -5.67 14.87 15.10
C ALA A 216 -5.97 13.41 15.47
N CYS A 217 -7.16 13.11 16.01
CA CYS A 217 -7.62 11.72 16.10
C CYS A 217 -7.43 11.10 14.72
N PHE A 218 -6.54 10.10 14.63
CA PHE A 218 -6.26 9.35 13.41
C PHE A 218 -7.48 8.47 13.15
N ASN A 219 -8.55 9.10 12.70
CA ASN A 219 -9.68 8.40 12.13
C ASN A 219 -9.17 7.97 10.75
N LEU A 220 -8.79 6.70 10.62
CA LEU A 220 -8.88 6.03 9.33
C LEU A 220 -10.34 6.29 8.87
N VAL A 221 -10.54 7.28 8.01
CA VAL A 221 -11.86 7.84 7.63
C VAL A 221 -12.74 6.76 6.98
N PRO A 222 -14.08 6.83 7.06
CA PRO A 222 -14.98 7.09 8.20
C PRO A 222 -15.68 5.78 8.65
N ASN A 223 -16.40 5.84 9.78
CA ASN A 223 -17.40 4.83 10.10
C ASN A 223 -18.39 4.69 8.93
N SER A 224 -18.54 3.47 8.42
CA SER A 224 -19.77 2.99 7.79
C SER A 224 -20.43 2.04 8.76
#